data_AF-A4RT07-F1
#
_entry.id   AF-A4RT07-F1
#
_cell.length_a   1.000
_cell.length_b   1.000
_cell.length_c   1.000
_cell.angle_alpha   90.00
_cell.angle_beta   90.00
_cell.angle_gamma   90.00
#
_symmetry.space_group_name_H-M   'P 1'
#
loop_
_entity.id
_entity.type
_entity.pdbx_description
1 polymer ?
#
loop_
_entity_poly.entity_id
_entity_poly.type
_entity_poly.pdbx_seq_one_letter_code
_entity_poly.pdbx_strand_id
1 'polypeptide(L)'
;MLTIRVRPRLEINKWSLYHNSTLSTKTIILDEIVLSLSAQKTVQELSRTSWHQIYDQEAQTELKSDLTTEDRVLCNGTQLMADKRLEEYRIPHAADLVVIRRLFVVEGWKIMTDSNHDSSSDEEDF
;
A
#
# COMPACT_ATOMS: atom_id res chain seq x y z
N MET A 1 -14.77 -17.70 -16.41
CA MET A 1 -14.53 -17.22 -15.02
C MET A 1 -13.32 -17.94 -14.49
N LEU A 2 -12.35 -17.22 -13.96
CA LEU A 2 -11.12 -17.73 -13.37
C LEU A 2 -11.21 -17.56 -11.85
N THR A 3 -10.99 -18.65 -11.12
CA THR A 3 -10.91 -18.63 -9.65
C THR A 3 -9.46 -18.51 -9.25
N ILE A 4 -9.12 -17.52 -8.44
CA ILE A 4 -7.74 -17.21 -8.04
C ILE A 4 -7.68 -17.10 -6.52
N ARG A 5 -6.62 -17.64 -5.93
CA ARG A 5 -6.27 -17.43 -4.52
C ARG A 5 -5.28 -16.27 -4.44
N VAL A 6 -5.63 -15.24 -3.68
CA VAL A 6 -4.79 -14.06 -3.48
C VAL A 6 -4.23 -14.10 -2.07
N ARG A 7 -2.92 -13.94 -1.97
CA ARG A 7 -2.16 -13.75 -0.73
C ARG A 7 -1.77 -12.27 -0.63
N PRO A 8 -2.56 -11.44 0.04
CA PRO A 8 -2.31 -10.01 0.07
C PRO A 8 -1.19 -9.66 1.03
N ARG A 9 -0.42 -8.62 0.67
CA ARG A 9 0.65 -8.08 1.50
C ARG A 9 0.59 -6.56 1.47
N LEU A 10 0.72 -5.95 2.63
CA LEU A 10 0.80 -4.50 2.77
C LEU A 10 2.25 -4.11 3.12
N GLU A 11 2.92 -3.39 2.21
CA GLU A 11 4.25 -2.83 2.44
C GLU A 11 4.12 -1.37 2.87
N ILE A 12 4.44 -1.07 4.12
CA ILE A 12 4.47 0.30 4.64
C ILE A 12 5.91 0.79 4.58
N ASN A 13 6.17 1.74 3.68
CA ASN A 13 7.45 2.40 3.52
C ASN A 13 7.43 3.74 4.24
N LYS A 14 8.26 3.87 5.27
CA LYS A 14 8.55 5.16 5.87
C LYS A 14 9.57 5.90 5.03
N TRP A 15 9.20 7.06 4.49
CA TRP A 15 10.05 7.88 3.65
C TRP A 15 10.47 9.16 4.38
N SER A 16 11.78 9.46 4.39
CA SER A 16 12.29 10.71 4.94
C SER A 16 12.34 11.79 3.86
N LEU A 17 11.72 12.95 4.12
CA LEU A 17 11.94 14.13 3.27
C LEU A 17 13.38 14.67 3.41
N TYR A 18 13.98 14.57 4.60
CA TYR A 18 15.31 15.08 4.87
C TYR A 18 16.42 14.31 4.14
N HIS A 19 16.28 12.99 4.06
CA HIS A 19 17.29 12.10 3.45
C HIS A 19 16.89 11.60 2.06
N ASN A 20 15.72 12.02 1.55
CA ASN A 20 15.14 11.57 0.28
C ASN A 20 15.26 10.05 0.06
N SER A 21 14.95 9.27 1.10
CA SER A 21 15.15 7.82 1.12
C SER A 21 14.20 7.11 2.07
N THR A 22 14.01 5.81 1.84
CA THR A 22 13.25 4.91 2.73
C THR A 22 14.04 4.69 4.01
N LEU A 23 13.45 5.06 5.16
CA LEU A 23 14.00 4.82 6.48
C LEU A 23 13.75 3.39 6.95
N SER A 24 12.56 2.87 6.66
CA SER A 24 12.19 1.50 7.01
C SER A 24 11.03 1.01 6.15
N THR A 25 10.98 -0.31 5.97
CA THR A 25 9.89 -1.02 5.31
C THR A 25 9.33 -2.03 6.30
N LYS A 26 8.02 -1.98 6.54
CA LYS A 26 7.28 -2.99 7.30
C LYS A 26 6.32 -3.72 6.36
N THR A 27 6.43 -5.04 6.28
CA THR A 27 5.48 -5.86 5.52
C THR A 27 4.50 -6.52 6.48
N ILE A 28 3.20 -6.35 6.21
CA ILE A 28 2.11 -7.02 6.90
C ILE A 28 1.55 -8.08 5.95
N ILE A 29 1.45 -9.31 6.43
CA ILE A 29 0.81 -10.42 5.70
C ILE A 29 -0.64 -10.46 6.15
N LEU A 30 -1.56 -10.38 5.20
CA LEU A 30 -2.99 -10.38 5.45
C LEU A 30 -3.57 -11.77 5.14
N ASP A 31 -4.80 -11.99 5.58
CA ASP A 31 -5.52 -13.24 5.33
C ASP A 31 -5.74 -13.48 3.83
N GLU A 32 -5.66 -14.75 3.43
CA GLU A 32 -5.87 -15.14 2.04
C GLU A 32 -7.32 -14.93 1.63
N ILE A 33 -7.54 -14.43 0.41
CA ILE A 33 -8.87 -14.29 -0.17
C ILE A 33 -8.99 -15.09 -1.47
N VAL A 34 -10.22 -15.49 -1.80
CA VAL A 34 -10.52 -16.14 -3.07
C VAL A 34 -11.34 -15.18 -3.93
N LEU A 35 -10.87 -14.98 -5.17
CA LEU A 35 -11.53 -14.13 -6.15
C LEU A 35 -12.05 -14.94 -7.33
N SER A 36 -13.21 -14.55 -7.84
CA SER A 36 -13.76 -15.03 -9.11
C SER A 36 -13.82 -13.88 -10.10
N LEU A 37 -13.00 -13.94 -11.14
CA LEU A 37 -12.77 -12.84 -12.08
C LEU A 37 -12.91 -13.31 -13.53
N SER A 38 -13.22 -12.41 -14.47
CA SER A 38 -13.03 -12.71 -15.89
C SER A 38 -11.55 -12.70 -16.25
N ALA A 39 -11.09 -13.64 -17.08
CA ALA A 39 -9.72 -13.68 -17.58
C ALA A 39 -9.38 -12.49 -18.51
N GLN A 40 -10.41 -11.78 -19.00
CA GLN A 40 -10.28 -10.57 -19.82
C GLN A 40 -9.93 -9.33 -19.00
N LYS A 41 -10.06 -9.38 -17.66
CA LYS A 41 -9.66 -8.27 -16.79
C LYS A 41 -8.15 -8.09 -16.82
N THR A 42 -7.71 -6.86 -16.57
CA THR A 42 -6.29 -6.55 -16.40
C THR A 42 -5.78 -6.93 -15.01
N VAL A 43 -4.46 -7.04 -14.89
CA VAL A 43 -3.78 -7.25 -13.60
C VAL A 43 -4.09 -6.11 -12.62
N GLN A 44 -4.19 -4.87 -13.10
CA GLN A 44 -4.58 -3.72 -12.29
C GLN A 44 -6.00 -3.87 -11.73
N GLU A 45 -6.96 -4.30 -12.56
CA GLU A 45 -8.34 -4.53 -12.11
C GLU A 45 -8.43 -5.68 -11.11
N LEU A 46 -7.61 -6.72 -11.26
CA LEU A 46 -7.46 -7.78 -10.26
C LEU A 46 -6.96 -7.21 -8.93
N SER A 47 -5.90 -6.40 -8.94
CA SER A 47 -5.37 -5.79 -7.72
C SER A 47 -6.42 -4.91 -7.03
N ARG A 48 -7.10 -4.05 -7.81
CA ARG A 48 -8.18 -3.19 -7.30
C ARG A 48 -9.31 -4.02 -6.68
N THR A 49 -9.74 -5.09 -7.35
CA THR A 49 -10.80 -5.98 -6.83
C THR A 49 -10.36 -6.67 -5.54
N SER A 50 -9.10 -7.12 -5.48
CA SER A 50 -8.52 -7.76 -4.30
C SER A 50 -8.59 -6.83 -3.09
N TRP A 51 -8.08 -5.61 -3.24
CA TRP A 51 -8.05 -4.65 -2.14
C TRP A 51 -9.42 -4.14 -1.73
N HIS A 52 -10.36 -4.00 -2.67
CA HIS A 52 -11.75 -3.67 -2.34
C HIS A 52 -12.36 -4.75 -1.43
N GLN A 53 -12.17 -6.02 -1.77
CA GLN A 53 -12.69 -7.12 -0.95
C GLN A 53 -12.01 -7.19 0.43
N ILE A 54 -10.71 -6.93 0.52
CA ILE A 54 -9.98 -6.90 1.80
C ILE A 54 -10.52 -5.78 2.69
N TYR A 55 -10.66 -4.56 2.17
CA TYR A 55 -11.15 -3.43 2.97
C TYR A 55 -12.63 -3.56 3.35
N ASP A 56 -13.47 -4.11 2.46
CA ASP A 56 -14.87 -4.39 2.76
C ASP A 56 -15.01 -5.43 3.87
N GLN A 57 -14.13 -6.44 3.88
CA GLN A 57 -14.09 -7.47 4.92
C GLN A 57 -13.54 -6.93 6.24
N GLU A 58 -12.58 -6.02 6.20
CA GLU A 58 -11.90 -5.54 7.40
C GLU A 58 -12.60 -4.36 8.11
N ALA A 59 -13.58 -3.67 7.51
CA ALA A 59 -14.43 -2.60 8.10
C ALA A 59 -13.74 -1.50 8.96
N GLN A 60 -12.44 -1.56 9.17
CA GLN A 60 -11.65 -0.78 10.09
C GLN A 60 -10.21 -0.85 9.62
N THR A 61 -9.79 0.16 8.88
CA THR A 61 -8.67 1.02 9.27
C THR A 61 -8.76 2.19 8.31
N GLU A 62 -8.93 3.39 8.84
CA GLU A 62 -8.79 4.64 8.09
C GLU A 62 -7.37 4.76 7.54
N LEU A 63 -7.08 4.00 6.49
CA LEU A 63 -5.93 4.22 5.63
C LEU A 63 -6.25 5.44 4.80
N LYS A 64 -5.97 6.60 5.42
CA LYS A 64 -6.14 7.94 4.86
C LYS A 64 -5.78 7.94 3.37
N SER A 65 -6.72 8.42 2.58
CA SER A 65 -6.69 8.64 1.14
C SER A 65 -5.53 9.51 0.63
N ASP A 66 -4.70 10.03 1.52
CA ASP A 66 -3.60 10.96 1.22
C ASP A 66 -2.26 10.24 0.98
N LEU A 67 -2.22 8.91 1.10
CA LEU A 67 -1.01 8.12 0.86
C LEU A 67 -0.97 7.66 -0.60
N THR A 68 0.11 7.97 -1.30
CA THR A 68 0.36 7.40 -2.63
C THR A 68 0.52 5.88 -2.50
N THR A 69 -0.27 5.14 -3.28
CA THR A 69 -0.23 3.67 -3.28
C THR A 69 0.33 3.14 -4.59
N GLU A 70 1.23 2.17 -4.52
CA GLU A 70 1.70 1.40 -5.69
C GLU A 70 1.34 -0.08 -5.49
N ASP A 71 0.67 -0.68 -6.46
CA ASP A 71 0.29 -2.08 -6.43
C ASP A 71 1.20 -2.93 -7.33
N ARG A 72 1.58 -4.12 -6.85
CA ARG A 72 2.31 -5.13 -7.61
C ARG A 72 1.62 -6.48 -7.47
N VAL A 73 1.56 -7.22 -8.56
CA VAL A 73 1.00 -8.58 -8.57
C VAL A 73 2.08 -9.55 -9.01
N LEU A 74 2.32 -10.59 -8.21
CA LEU A 74 3.31 -11.63 -8.49
C LEU A 74 2.58 -12.96 -8.73
N CYS A 75 2.99 -13.66 -9.78
CA CYS A 75 2.63 -15.05 -10.05
C CYS A 75 3.91 -15.89 -10.06
N ASN A 76 4.03 -16.87 -9.17
CA ASN A 76 5.21 -17.74 -9.05
C ASN A 76 6.55 -16.96 -8.99
N GLY A 77 6.57 -15.83 -8.28
CA GLY A 77 7.76 -14.97 -8.14
C GLY A 77 7.98 -13.98 -9.29
N THR A 78 7.23 -14.08 -10.38
CA THR A 78 7.32 -13.15 -11.52
C THR A 78 6.30 -12.04 -11.39
N GLN A 79 6.74 -10.79 -11.52
CA GLN A 79 5.85 -9.63 -11.53
C GLN A 79 5.06 -9.55 -12.83
N LEU A 80 3.73 -9.41 -12.70
CA LEU A 80 2.83 -9.20 -13.81
C LEU A 80 2.71 -7.70 -14.11
N MET A 81 2.66 -7.36 -15.40
CA MET A 81 2.42 -6.00 -15.89
C MET A 81 0.96 -5.60 -15.67
N ALA A 82 0.74 -4.41 -15.11
CA ALA A 82 -0.57 -3.94 -14.64
C ALA A 82 -1.63 -3.82 -15.75
N ASP A 83 -1.20 -3.42 -16.95
CA ASP A 83 -2.02 -3.17 -18.14
C ASP A 83 -2.38 -4.43 -18.94
N LYS A 84 -1.64 -5.52 -18.73
CA LYS A 84 -1.88 -6.79 -19.41
C LYS A 84 -3.07 -7.54 -18.83
N ARG A 85 -3.75 -8.31 -19.69
CA ARG A 85 -4.87 -9.16 -19.29
C ARG A 85 -4.40 -10.45 -18.64
N LEU A 86 -5.22 -11.00 -17.75
CA LEU A 86 -4.91 -12.26 -17.06
C LEU A 86 -4.79 -13.45 -18.03
N GLU A 87 -5.57 -13.46 -19.10
CA GLU A 87 -5.54 -14.49 -20.15
C GLU A 87 -4.19 -14.58 -20.88
N GLU A 88 -3.47 -13.45 -21.01
CA GLU A 88 -2.17 -13.40 -21.68
C GLU A 88 -1.09 -14.18 -20.91
N TYR A 89 -1.25 -14.28 -19.58
CA TYR A 89 -0.32 -15.02 -18.72
C TYR A 89 -0.69 -16.49 -18.53
N ARG A 90 -1.79 -16.95 -19.15
CA ARG A 90 -2.30 -18.34 -19.03
C ARG A 90 -2.36 -18.83 -17.57
N ILE A 91 -2.83 -17.96 -16.68
CA ILE A 91 -2.92 -18.24 -15.24
C ILE A 91 -3.88 -19.42 -15.04
N PRO A 92 -3.45 -20.51 -14.37
CA PRO A 92 -4.30 -21.67 -14.15
C PRO A 92 -5.45 -21.36 -13.19
N HIS A 93 -6.52 -22.15 -13.27
CA HIS A 93 -7.56 -22.12 -12.24
C HIS A 93 -6.96 -22.48 -10.87
N ALA A 94 -7.40 -21.77 -9.83
CA ALA A 94 -6.90 -21.87 -8.46
C ALA A 94 -5.41 -21.49 -8.28
N ALA A 95 -4.85 -20.71 -9.21
CA ALA A 95 -3.50 -20.14 -9.06
C ALA A 95 -3.38 -19.31 -7.78
N ASP A 96 -2.18 -19.38 -7.18
CA ASP A 96 -1.79 -18.52 -6.07
C ASP A 96 -1.12 -17.26 -6.61
N LEU A 97 -1.74 -16.11 -6.38
CA LEU A 97 -1.15 -14.80 -6.69
C LEU A 97 -0.82 -14.08 -5.39
N VAL A 98 0.29 -13.35 -5.39
CA VAL A 98 0.61 -12.40 -4.33
C VAL A 98 0.26 -11.01 -4.83
N VAL A 99 -0.60 -10.31 -4.11
CA VAL A 99 -0.91 -8.90 -4.39
C VAL A 99 -0.28 -8.06 -3.30
N ILE A 100 0.61 -7.15 -3.67
CA ILE A 100 1.34 -6.28 -2.77
C ILE A 100 0.86 -4.87 -2.98
N ARG A 101 0.39 -4.20 -1.93
CA ARG A 101 0.16 -2.75 -1.93
C ARG A 101 1.25 -2.08 -1.12
N ARG A 102 1.91 -1.12 -1.74
CA ARG A 102 2.91 -0.29 -1.10
C ARG A 102 2.30 1.04 -0.71
N LEU A 103 2.43 1.39 0.55
CA LEU A 103 2.02 2.65 1.14
C LEU A 103 3.26 3.46 1.50
N PHE A 104 3.33 4.70 1.04
CA PHE A 104 4.41 5.62 1.41
C PHE A 104 3.94 6.56 2.51
N VAL A 105 4.50 6.39 3.71
CA VAL A 105 4.26 7.27 4.87
C VAL A 105 5.42 8.23 4.99
N VAL A 106 5.17 9.52 4.80
CA VAL A 106 6.19 10.56 4.86
C VAL A 106 6.44 10.96 6.31
N GLU A 107 7.68 10.82 6.78
CA GLU A 107 8.16 11.43 8.02
C GLU A 107 8.92 12.72 7.69
N GLY A 108 8.47 13.84 8.28
CA GLY A 108 9.08 15.16 8.04
C GLY A 108 8.21 16.37 8.37
N TRP A 109 6.92 16.18 8.66
CA TRP A 109 6.06 17.28 9.10
C TRP A 109 6.20 17.45 10.62
N LYS A 110 7.32 18.05 11.05
CA LYS A 110 7.28 18.81 12.29
C LYS A 110 6.41 20.03 11.97
N ILE A 111 5.10 19.93 12.23
CA ILE A 111 4.28 21.13 12.35
C ILE A 111 4.97 21.93 13.45
N MET A 112 5.62 23.03 13.09
CA MET A 112 6.00 24.04 14.07
C MET A 112 4.68 24.61 14.56
N THR A 113 4.08 23.97 15.55
CA THR A 113 3.08 24.62 16.38
C THR A 113 3.82 25.74 17.05
N ASP A 114 3.51 26.98 16.65
CA ASP A 114 3.98 28.22 17.22
C ASP A 114 4.23 28.07 18.73
N SER A 115 5.49 28.03 19.13
CA SER A 115 5.86 28.55 20.44
C SER A 115 5.91 30.06 20.31
N ASN A 116 4.72 30.66 20.23
CA ASN A 116 4.46 32.05 20.54
C ASN A 116 4.65 32.23 22.05
N HIS A 117 5.91 32.12 22.50
CA HIS A 117 6.31 32.51 23.84
C HIS A 117 7.17 33.76 23.69
N ASP A 118 6.49 34.91 23.80
CA ASP A 118 7.09 36.16 24.26
C ASP A 118 8.01 35.85 25.45
N SER A 119 9.32 35.89 25.22
CA SER A 119 10.29 36.09 26.29
C SER A 119 10.72 37.54 26.20
N SER A 120 10.01 38.40 26.92
CA SER A 120 10.50 39.74 27.22
C SER A 120 11.83 39.59 27.96
N SER A 121 12.91 40.12 27.38
CA SER A 121 14.15 40.38 28.10
C SER A 121 13.83 41.39 29.20
N ASP A 122 13.70 40.92 30.44
CA ASP A 122 13.88 41.76 31.63
C ASP A 122 15.25 41.40 32.18
N GLU A 123 16.24 42.21 31.78
CA GLU A 123 17.59 42.17 32.35
C GLU A 123 17.60 43.04 33.60
N GLU A 124 17.23 42.45 34.74
CA GLU A 124 17.58 42.98 36.07
C GLU A 124 18.94 42.40 36.48
N ASP A 125 20.00 43.19 36.32
CA ASP A 125 21.35 42.86 36.80
C ASP A 125 21.70 43.73 38.03
N PHE A 126 22.28 43.06 39.04
CA PHE A 126 22.63 43.54 40.39
C PHE A 126 23.87 44.45 40.42
#